data_AF-A0A2I0IDJ1-F1
#
_entry.id   AF-A0A2I0IDJ1-F1
#
_cell.length_a   1.000
_cell.length_b   1.000
_cell.length_c   1.000
_cell.angle_alpha   90.00
_cell.angle_beta   90.00
_cell.angle_gamma   90.00
#
_symmetry.space_group_name_H-M   'P 1'
#
loop_
_entity.id
_entity.type
_entity.pdbx_description
1 polymer ?
#
loop_
_entity_poly.entity_id
_entity_poly.type
_entity_poly.pdbx_seq_one_letter_code
_entity_poly.pdbx_strand_id
1 'polypeptide(L)'
;MTAPWPFSMWGMDVIGPINPKASNRHMFILVAIDYFTKWIEAITLASVTTKAMARFLRRDVIARYGVLATIITDNAKNLNNKVIDELCAQFKIRHRNSTPYRPQTNGAVEAANKNIKIIEKMTVNYKDWHEMLPHALLEYRTSIRTSTGATPYSLVYGMETVLSIEVEIPSMRILAEAELAEAEWATQRYEQLNLIDDKRLKALCHGHKR
;
A
#
# COMPACT_ATOMS: atom_id res chain seq x y z
N MET A 1 -5.45 15.55 6.58
CA MET A 1 -4.74 14.93 7.73
C MET A 1 -3.44 14.38 7.21
N THR A 2 -2.29 14.71 7.82
CA THR A 2 -0.97 14.39 7.28
C THR A 2 -0.26 13.37 8.17
N ALA A 3 0.31 12.35 7.55
CA ALA A 3 1.11 11.35 8.23
C ALA A 3 2.52 11.92 8.41
N PRO A 4 3.07 12.00 9.64
CA PRO A 4 4.35 12.65 9.88
C PRO A 4 5.57 11.84 9.40
N TRP A 5 5.46 10.51 9.36
CA TRP A 5 6.51 9.60 8.86
C TRP A 5 5.90 8.33 8.25
N PRO A 6 6.67 7.54 7.47
CA PRO A 6 6.23 6.27 6.90
C PRO A 6 5.55 5.37 7.93
N PHE A 7 4.43 4.76 7.56
CA PHE A 7 3.68 3.79 8.35
C PHE A 7 3.05 4.30 9.65
N SER A 8 3.08 5.61 9.91
CA SER A 8 2.45 6.21 11.08
C SER A 8 0.91 6.20 11.00
N MET A 9 0.35 6.19 9.79
CA MET A 9 -1.09 6.30 9.58
C MET A 9 -1.54 5.47 8.39
N TRP A 10 -2.52 4.61 8.61
CA TRP A 10 -3.06 3.72 7.58
C TRP A 10 -4.55 3.96 7.40
N GLY A 11 -5.02 3.92 6.17
CA GLY A 11 -6.45 3.85 5.85
C GLY A 11 -6.79 2.46 5.36
N MET A 12 -7.93 1.94 5.80
CA MET A 12 -8.42 0.62 5.49
C MET A 12 -9.82 0.70 4.91
N ASP A 13 -10.05 -0.07 3.84
CA ASP A 13 -11.34 -0.11 3.17
C ASP A 13 -11.55 -1.48 2.48
N VAL A 14 -12.79 -1.77 2.11
CA VAL A 14 -13.16 -3.00 1.42
C VAL A 14 -13.75 -2.68 0.05
N ILE A 15 -13.17 -3.27 -0.99
CA ILE A 15 -13.71 -3.26 -2.34
C ILE A 15 -14.61 -4.49 -2.51
N GLY A 16 -15.84 -4.29 -2.98
CA GLY A 16 -16.73 -5.36 -3.41
C GLY A 16 -18.19 -5.15 -2.99
N PRO A 17 -19.08 -6.11 -3.30
CA PRO A 17 -18.78 -7.39 -3.95
C PRO A 17 -18.37 -7.22 -5.43
N ILE A 18 -17.36 -7.97 -5.87
CA ILE A 18 -16.90 -8.08 -7.26
C ILE A 18 -17.65 -9.23 -7.93
N ASN A 19 -18.23 -8.96 -9.11
CA ASN A 19 -18.98 -9.95 -9.89
C ASN A 19 -18.36 -10.11 -11.29
N PRO A 20 -18.22 -11.35 -11.80
CA PRO A 20 -18.56 -12.62 -11.14
C PRO A 20 -17.62 -12.96 -9.97
N LYS A 21 -18.06 -13.86 -9.08
CA LYS A 21 -17.20 -14.38 -8.01
C LYS A 21 -15.93 -14.97 -8.62
N ALA A 22 -14.82 -14.82 -7.92
CA ALA A 22 -13.58 -15.47 -8.33
C ALA A 22 -13.74 -17.01 -8.35
N SER A 23 -12.86 -17.70 -9.08
CA SER A 23 -12.80 -19.17 -9.12
C SER A 23 -12.58 -19.78 -7.74
N ASN A 24 -11.87 -19.09 -6.83
CA ASN A 24 -11.72 -19.45 -5.42
C ASN A 24 -12.90 -19.01 -4.51
N ARG A 25 -14.01 -18.54 -5.08
CA ARG A 25 -15.21 -18.02 -4.40
C ARG A 25 -15.03 -16.68 -3.67
N HIS A 26 -13.89 -16.01 -3.82
CA HIS A 26 -13.69 -14.68 -3.26
C HIS A 26 -14.53 -13.63 -4.01
N MET A 27 -14.96 -12.59 -3.29
CA MET A 27 -15.81 -11.51 -3.82
C MET A 27 -15.39 -10.13 -3.32
N PHE A 28 -14.47 -10.05 -2.36
CA PHE A 28 -14.06 -8.79 -1.75
C PHE A 28 -12.55 -8.67 -1.77
N ILE A 29 -12.05 -7.44 -1.75
CA ILE A 29 -10.64 -7.11 -1.53
C ILE A 29 -10.58 -6.19 -0.32
N LEU A 30 -9.89 -6.61 0.74
CA LEU A 30 -9.55 -5.74 1.86
C LEU A 30 -8.25 -5.03 1.53
N VAL A 31 -8.25 -3.70 1.59
CA VAL A 31 -7.14 -2.83 1.23
C VAL A 31 -6.71 -2.02 2.45
N ALA A 32 -5.39 -1.87 2.64
CA ALA A 32 -4.80 -0.91 3.54
C ALA A 32 -3.77 -0.05 2.78
N ILE A 33 -3.78 1.26 3.01
CA ILE A 33 -2.80 2.19 2.44
C ILE A 33 -2.13 3.03 3.51
N ASP A 34 -0.81 3.13 3.46
CA ASP A 34 -0.03 4.08 4.25
C ASP A 34 -0.19 5.50 3.70
N TYR A 35 -0.52 6.45 4.56
CA TYR A 35 -0.82 7.82 4.14
C TYR A 35 0.44 8.59 3.73
N PHE A 36 1.62 8.19 4.21
CA PHE A 36 2.87 8.85 3.87
C PHE A 36 3.40 8.35 2.52
N THR A 37 3.76 7.08 2.45
CA THR A 37 4.45 6.46 1.32
C THR A 37 3.50 6.09 0.19
N LYS A 38 2.18 6.07 0.48
CA LYS A 38 1.16 5.48 -0.37
C LYS A 38 1.36 3.97 -0.56
N TRP A 39 2.16 3.32 0.30
CA TRP A 39 2.35 1.89 0.24
C TRP A 39 1.03 1.16 0.49
N ILE A 40 0.71 0.20 -0.36
CA ILE A 40 -0.55 -0.53 -0.35
C ILE A 40 -0.34 -1.98 0.02
N GLU A 41 -1.20 -2.51 0.90
CA GLU A 41 -1.36 -3.93 1.17
C GLU A 41 -2.80 -4.32 0.89
N ALA A 42 -3.02 -5.50 0.32
CA ALA A 42 -4.36 -5.99 0.04
C ALA A 42 -4.44 -7.52 0.09
N ILE A 43 -5.62 -8.02 0.46
CA ILE A 43 -5.96 -9.45 0.41
C ILE A 43 -7.35 -9.65 -0.20
N THR A 44 -7.58 -10.80 -0.83
CA THR A 44 -8.91 -11.19 -1.30
C THR A 44 -9.67 -11.96 -0.21
N LEU A 45 -11.00 -11.81 -0.17
CA LEU A 45 -11.87 -12.43 0.83
C LEU A 45 -13.15 -12.99 0.19
N ALA A 46 -13.60 -14.14 0.69
CA ALA A 46 -14.94 -14.68 0.41
C ALA A 46 -16.06 -13.90 1.11
N SER A 47 -15.79 -13.41 2.32
CA SER A 47 -16.71 -12.58 3.09
C SER A 47 -15.94 -11.61 3.98
N VAL A 48 -16.54 -10.45 4.24
CA VAL A 48 -15.99 -9.44 5.13
C VAL A 48 -16.32 -9.82 6.56
N THR A 49 -15.33 -10.34 7.29
CA THR A 49 -15.49 -10.73 8.70
C THR A 49 -14.48 -10.00 9.57
N THR A 50 -14.87 -9.65 10.79
CA THR A 50 -13.97 -8.97 11.73
C THR A 50 -12.72 -9.80 12.04
N LYS A 51 -12.83 -11.14 12.06
CA LYS A 51 -11.67 -12.05 12.24
C LYS A 51 -10.69 -11.97 11.07
N ALA A 52 -11.18 -11.86 9.83
CA ALA A 52 -10.32 -11.71 8.66
C ALA A 52 -9.59 -10.35 8.70
N MET A 53 -10.28 -9.29 9.08
CA MET A 53 -9.70 -7.96 9.21
C MET A 53 -8.67 -7.85 10.33
N ALA A 54 -8.98 -8.36 11.52
CA ALA A 54 -8.04 -8.38 12.63
C ALA A 54 -6.78 -9.19 12.29
N ARG A 55 -6.94 -10.31 11.58
CA ARG A 55 -5.80 -11.10 11.08
C ARG A 55 -4.97 -10.34 10.07
N PHE A 56 -5.61 -9.68 9.11
CA PHE A 56 -4.93 -8.85 8.11
C PHE A 56 -4.15 -7.72 8.77
N LEU A 57 -4.78 -6.96 9.67
CA LEU A 57 -4.10 -5.88 10.37
C LEU A 57 -2.91 -6.38 11.19
N ARG A 58 -3.08 -7.48 11.93
CA ARG A 58 -2.00 -8.04 12.75
C ARG A 58 -0.85 -8.60 11.91
N ARG A 59 -1.17 -9.38 10.86
CA ARG A 59 -0.18 -10.12 10.05
C ARG A 59 0.46 -9.28 8.96
N ASP A 60 -0.35 -8.54 8.22
CA ASP A 60 0.08 -7.89 6.97
C ASP A 60 0.39 -6.41 7.16
N VAL A 61 0.01 -5.80 8.29
CA VAL A 61 0.35 -4.42 8.62
C VAL A 61 1.29 -4.36 9.83
N ILE A 62 0.80 -4.71 11.03
CA ILE A 62 1.55 -4.53 12.28
C ILE A 62 2.84 -5.38 12.30
N ALA A 63 2.75 -6.67 11.96
CA ALA A 63 3.93 -7.55 11.98
C ALA A 63 4.97 -7.22 10.91
N ARG A 64 4.60 -6.49 9.85
CA ARG A 64 5.52 -6.10 8.76
C ARG A 64 6.14 -4.73 8.95
N TYR A 65 5.33 -3.75 9.34
CA TYR A 65 5.73 -2.34 9.37
C TYR A 65 5.81 -1.76 10.79
N GLY A 66 5.46 -2.56 11.80
CA GLY A 66 5.47 -2.16 13.20
C GLY A 66 4.15 -1.55 13.66
N VAL A 67 4.16 -1.08 14.91
CA VAL A 67 2.98 -0.46 15.52
C VAL A 67 2.82 0.96 14.99
N LEU A 68 1.70 1.18 14.33
CA LEU A 68 1.33 2.45 13.72
C LEU A 68 0.56 3.35 14.70
N ALA A 69 0.54 4.66 14.46
CA ALA A 69 -0.10 5.60 15.39
C ALA A 69 -1.61 5.73 15.20
N THR A 70 -2.12 5.59 13.97
CA THR A 70 -3.55 5.76 13.66
C THR A 70 -4.04 4.88 12.52
N ILE A 71 -5.14 4.17 12.71
CA ILE A 71 -5.91 3.52 11.63
C ILE A 71 -7.17 4.33 11.37
N ILE A 72 -7.46 4.52 10.09
CA ILE A 72 -8.70 5.10 9.61
C ILE A 72 -9.48 3.99 8.89
N THR A 73 -10.72 3.72 9.29
CA THR A 73 -11.63 2.83 8.55
C THR A 73 -12.88 3.56 8.12
N ASP A 74 -13.54 3.07 7.08
CA ASP A 74 -14.89 3.51 6.74
C ASP A 74 -15.91 3.11 7.84
N ASN A 75 -17.07 3.77 7.89
CA ASN A 75 -18.11 3.48 8.88
C ASN A 75 -19.17 2.51 8.33
N ALA A 76 -18.87 1.73 7.28
CA ALA A 76 -19.84 0.78 6.76
C ALA A 76 -20.16 -0.27 7.83
N LYS A 77 -21.45 -0.62 7.91
CA LYS A 77 -22.05 -1.55 8.89
C LYS A 77 -21.39 -2.94 8.97
N ASN A 78 -20.47 -3.26 8.05
CA ASN A 78 -19.73 -4.51 8.01
C ASN A 78 -18.49 -4.53 8.92
N LEU A 79 -18.08 -3.38 9.48
CA LEU A 79 -17.02 -3.28 10.47
C LEU A 79 -17.64 -3.37 11.86
N ASN A 80 -17.87 -4.60 12.33
CA ASN A 80 -18.23 -4.80 13.72
C ASN A 80 -16.99 -4.46 14.58
N ASN A 81 -16.92 -3.20 14.99
CA ASN A 81 -15.68 -2.52 15.40
C ASN A 81 -15.03 -3.11 16.66
N LYS A 82 -15.75 -3.85 17.50
CA LYS A 82 -15.24 -4.26 18.82
C LYS A 82 -13.90 -5.01 18.78
N VAL A 83 -13.74 -6.01 17.90
CA VAL A 83 -12.48 -6.78 17.82
C VAL A 83 -11.35 -5.95 17.22
N ILE A 84 -11.67 -5.02 16.30
CA ILE A 84 -10.68 -4.09 15.74
C ILE A 84 -10.29 -3.05 16.79
N ASP A 85 -11.24 -2.54 17.56
CA ASP A 85 -11.03 -1.61 18.66
C ASP A 85 -10.19 -2.25 19.77
N GLU A 86 -10.49 -3.50 20.14
CA GLU A 86 -9.71 -4.29 21.11
C GLU A 86 -8.27 -4.52 20.61
N LEU A 87 -8.11 -4.89 19.34
CA LEU A 87 -6.80 -5.05 18.72
C LEU A 87 -6.03 -3.73 18.69
N CYS A 88 -6.69 -2.63 18.29
CA CYS A 88 -6.09 -1.30 18.31
C CYS A 88 -5.70 -0.90 19.74
N ALA A 89 -6.56 -1.12 20.73
CA ALA A 89 -6.27 -0.84 22.14
C ALA A 89 -5.08 -1.64 22.66
N GLN A 90 -4.97 -2.93 22.31
CA GLN A 90 -3.84 -3.79 22.68
C GLN A 90 -2.50 -3.20 22.21
N PHE A 91 -2.46 -2.65 21.00
CA PHE A 91 -1.26 -2.05 20.43
C PHE A 91 -1.18 -0.52 20.65
N LYS A 92 -2.09 0.07 21.44
CA LYS A 92 -2.20 1.52 21.68
C LYS A 92 -2.34 2.35 20.39
N ILE A 93 -2.98 1.78 19.38
CA ILE A 93 -3.28 2.40 18.10
C ILE A 93 -4.55 3.23 18.22
N ARG A 94 -4.53 4.47 17.72
CA ARG A 94 -5.74 5.29 17.64
C ARG A 94 -6.60 4.84 16.46
N HIS A 95 -7.75 4.24 16.73
CA HIS A 95 -8.73 3.93 15.71
C HIS A 95 -9.63 5.15 15.43
N ARG A 96 -9.84 5.50 14.15
CA ARG A 96 -10.72 6.58 13.72
C ARG A 96 -11.66 6.09 12.62
N ASN A 97 -12.95 6.35 12.78
CA ASN A 97 -13.91 6.08 11.71
C ASN A 97 -14.03 7.33 10.82
N SER A 98 -13.94 7.16 9.50
CA SER A 98 -14.31 8.21 8.57
C SER A 98 -15.83 8.33 8.54
N THR A 99 -16.36 9.53 8.77
CA THR A 99 -17.79 9.78 8.61
C THR A 99 -18.12 9.97 7.12
N PRO A 100 -19.33 9.59 6.65
CA PRO A 100 -19.76 9.82 5.27
C PRO A 100 -19.61 11.27 4.80
N TYR A 101 -19.69 12.22 5.74
CA TYR A 101 -19.58 13.65 5.49
C TYR A 101 -18.14 14.20 5.57
N ARG A 102 -17.12 13.37 5.80
CA ARG A 102 -15.69 13.76 5.79
C ARG A 102 -14.85 12.88 4.85
N PRO A 103 -15.14 12.88 3.54
CA PRO A 103 -14.39 12.10 2.53
C PRO A 103 -12.88 12.45 2.50
N GLN A 104 -12.49 13.64 2.94
CA GLN A 104 -11.07 14.05 3.06
C GLN A 104 -10.25 13.15 3.98
N THR A 105 -10.88 12.47 4.95
CA THR A 105 -10.17 11.60 5.89
C THR A 105 -9.88 10.22 5.28
N ASN A 106 -10.67 9.78 4.29
CA ASN A 106 -10.52 8.48 3.63
C ASN A 106 -10.08 8.57 2.15
N GLY A 107 -9.89 9.79 1.61
CA GLY A 107 -9.61 9.98 0.19
C GLY A 107 -8.36 9.25 -0.33
N ALA A 108 -7.37 8.99 0.53
CA ALA A 108 -6.19 8.23 0.12
C ALA A 108 -6.51 6.77 -0.20
N VAL A 109 -7.31 6.09 0.63
CA VAL A 109 -7.70 4.70 0.37
C VAL A 109 -8.73 4.62 -0.75
N GLU A 110 -9.62 5.61 -0.90
CA GLU A 110 -10.54 5.67 -2.04
C GLU A 110 -9.79 5.82 -3.38
N ALA A 111 -8.77 6.68 -3.43
CA ALA A 111 -7.91 6.82 -4.60
C ALA A 111 -7.11 5.53 -4.88
N ALA A 112 -6.67 4.84 -3.83
CA ALA A 112 -6.00 3.55 -3.95
C ALA A 112 -6.92 2.47 -4.53
N ASN A 113 -8.16 2.41 -4.03
CA ASN A 113 -9.18 1.46 -4.47
C ASN A 113 -9.51 1.64 -5.95
N LYS A 114 -9.58 2.89 -6.44
CA LYS A 114 -9.75 3.17 -7.88
C LYS A 114 -8.62 2.60 -8.74
N ASN A 115 -7.38 2.65 -8.26
CA ASN A 115 -6.23 2.08 -8.98
C ASN A 115 -6.24 0.55 -8.93
N ILE A 116 -6.59 -0.06 -7.80
CA ILE A 116 -6.66 -1.54 -7.66
C ILE A 116 -7.74 -2.16 -8.55
N LYS A 117 -8.77 -1.41 -8.92
CA LYS A 117 -9.76 -1.86 -9.92
C LYS A 117 -9.16 -2.15 -11.30
N ILE A 118 -7.89 -1.80 -11.56
CA ILE A 118 -7.17 -2.25 -12.77
C ILE A 118 -7.12 -3.78 -12.91
N ILE A 119 -7.28 -4.51 -11.80
CA ILE A 119 -7.43 -5.98 -11.79
C ILE A 119 -8.52 -6.45 -12.77
N GLU A 120 -9.64 -5.71 -12.89
CA GLU A 120 -10.72 -6.04 -13.83
C GLU A 120 -10.29 -5.97 -15.30
N LYS A 121 -9.21 -5.23 -15.61
CA LYS A 121 -8.62 -5.12 -16.95
C LYS A 121 -7.52 -6.14 -17.21
N MET A 122 -6.83 -6.62 -16.16
CA MET A 122 -5.75 -7.62 -16.27
C MET A 122 -6.27 -9.05 -16.39
N THR A 123 -7.54 -9.27 -16.06
CA THR A 123 -8.15 -10.59 -16.10
C THR A 123 -8.42 -11.06 -17.52
N VAL A 124 -7.79 -12.17 -17.91
CA VAL A 124 -8.14 -12.90 -19.15
C VAL A 124 -9.52 -13.54 -19.00
N ASN A 125 -9.76 -14.19 -17.86
CA ASN A 125 -11.07 -14.67 -17.45
C ASN A 125 -11.57 -13.84 -16.28
N TYR A 126 -12.82 -13.36 -16.35
CA TYR A 126 -13.46 -12.57 -15.30
C TYR A 126 -13.51 -13.25 -13.91
N LYS A 127 -13.20 -14.55 -13.80
CA LYS A 127 -13.17 -15.31 -12.54
C LYS A 127 -11.76 -15.42 -11.91
N ASP A 128 -10.70 -15.09 -12.63
CA ASP A 128 -9.32 -15.27 -12.14
C ASP A 128 -8.73 -13.95 -11.60
N TRP A 129 -9.58 -12.97 -11.34
CA TRP A 129 -9.20 -11.65 -10.83
C TRP A 129 -8.40 -11.68 -9.53
N HIS A 130 -8.64 -12.69 -8.70
CA HIS A 130 -7.91 -12.87 -7.45
C HIS A 130 -6.43 -13.20 -7.65
N GLU A 131 -6.05 -13.83 -8.77
CA GLU A 131 -4.66 -14.14 -9.12
C GLU A 131 -3.91 -12.91 -9.64
N MET A 132 -4.63 -11.90 -10.14
CA MET A 132 -4.05 -10.66 -10.65
C MET A 132 -3.72 -9.65 -9.55
N LEU A 133 -4.22 -9.86 -8.32
CA LEU A 133 -3.99 -8.94 -7.20
C LEU A 133 -2.50 -8.66 -6.92
N PRO A 134 -1.59 -9.66 -6.86
CA PRO A 134 -0.16 -9.41 -6.67
C PRO A 134 0.44 -8.53 -7.78
N HIS A 135 0.03 -8.73 -9.04
CA HIS A 135 0.51 -7.95 -10.18
C HIS A 135 0.01 -6.50 -10.12
N ALA A 136 -1.26 -6.30 -9.80
CA ALA A 136 -1.81 -4.96 -9.60
C ALA A 136 -1.15 -4.22 -8.42
N LEU A 137 -0.83 -4.92 -7.34
CA LEU A 137 -0.08 -4.35 -6.21
C LEU A 137 1.34 -3.97 -6.63
N LEU A 138 2.03 -4.81 -7.40
CA LEU A 138 3.36 -4.48 -7.93
C LEU A 138 3.30 -3.22 -8.79
N GLU A 139 2.41 -3.17 -9.79
CA GLU A 139 2.26 -1.99 -10.66
C GLU A 139 1.96 -0.73 -9.84
N TYR A 140 1.05 -0.82 -8.85
CA TYR A 140 0.76 0.31 -7.98
C TYR A 140 2.01 0.79 -7.24
N ARG A 141 2.77 -0.14 -6.66
CA ARG A 141 3.96 0.16 -5.84
C ARG A 141 5.09 0.77 -6.66
N THR A 142 5.14 0.52 -7.97
CA THR A 142 6.24 0.96 -8.84
C THR A 142 5.89 2.13 -9.75
N SER A 143 4.62 2.51 -9.87
CA SER A 143 4.25 3.72 -10.61
C SER A 143 4.14 4.97 -9.72
N ILE A 144 4.61 6.09 -10.25
CA ILE A 144 4.70 7.38 -9.55
C ILE A 144 3.32 7.83 -9.09
N ARG A 145 3.19 8.18 -7.80
CA ARG A 145 1.95 8.77 -7.28
C ARG A 145 2.00 10.28 -7.47
N THR A 146 0.95 10.83 -8.08
CA THR A 146 0.79 12.29 -8.26
C THR A 146 0.74 13.07 -6.94
N SER A 147 0.47 12.41 -5.82
CA SER A 147 0.44 13.03 -4.49
C SER A 147 1.80 13.15 -3.83
N THR A 148 2.79 12.35 -4.24
CA THR A 148 4.14 12.33 -3.65
C THR A 148 5.23 12.68 -4.67
N GLY A 149 4.95 12.56 -5.97
CA GLY A 149 5.95 12.70 -7.03
C GLY A 149 6.98 11.55 -7.06
N ALA A 150 6.75 10.48 -6.29
CA ALA A 150 7.64 9.32 -6.17
C ALA A 150 6.84 8.01 -6.22
N THR A 151 7.53 6.89 -6.43
CA THR A 151 6.92 5.56 -6.33
C THR A 151 6.76 5.18 -4.85
N PRO A 152 5.69 4.46 -4.47
CA PRO A 152 5.56 3.94 -3.11
C PRO A 152 6.75 3.06 -2.71
N TYR A 153 7.28 2.28 -3.65
CA TYR A 153 8.41 1.38 -3.41
C TYR A 153 9.67 2.14 -3.02
N SER A 154 10.04 3.21 -3.73
CA SER A 154 11.25 3.97 -3.37
C SER A 154 11.12 4.75 -2.06
N LEU A 155 9.91 5.18 -1.68
CA LEU A 155 9.69 5.82 -0.38
C LEU A 155 9.82 4.83 0.79
N VAL A 156 9.48 3.55 0.57
CA VAL A 156 9.61 2.49 1.58
C VAL A 156 11.05 1.97 1.65
N TYR A 157 11.62 1.53 0.53
CA TYR A 157 12.90 0.79 0.50
C TYR A 157 14.11 1.65 0.15
N GLY A 158 13.91 2.92 -0.20
CA GLY A 158 14.97 3.88 -0.54
C GLY A 158 15.50 3.81 -1.96
N MET A 159 15.03 2.86 -2.75
CA MET A 159 15.43 2.67 -4.14
C MET A 159 14.25 2.13 -4.96
N GLU A 160 14.29 2.32 -6.27
CA GLU A 160 13.31 1.71 -7.16
C GLU A 160 13.52 0.20 -7.25
N THR A 161 12.43 -0.56 -7.37
CA THR A 161 12.52 -2.00 -7.65
C THR A 161 13.18 -2.23 -9.00
N VAL A 162 13.79 -3.39 -9.19
CA VAL A 162 14.09 -3.90 -10.53
C VAL A 162 12.81 -4.49 -11.10
N LEU A 163 12.40 -4.02 -12.28
CA LEU A 163 11.23 -4.56 -12.99
C LEU A 163 11.67 -5.71 -13.91
N SER A 164 10.78 -6.68 -14.18
CA SER A 164 11.10 -7.80 -15.08
C SER A 164 11.58 -7.35 -16.46
N ILE A 165 11.02 -6.26 -17.00
CA ILE A 165 11.46 -5.68 -18.28
C ILE A 165 12.88 -5.13 -18.23
N GLU A 166 13.34 -4.64 -17.06
CA GLU A 166 14.73 -4.20 -16.91
C GLU A 166 15.69 -5.39 -16.91
N VAL A 167 15.23 -6.58 -16.50
CA VAL A 167 16.04 -7.80 -16.54
C VAL A 167 16.09 -8.37 -17.97
N GLU A 168 14.94 -8.38 -18.65
CA GLU A 168 14.85 -8.86 -20.04
C GLU A 168 15.56 -7.92 -21.03
N ILE A 169 15.46 -6.61 -20.80
CA ILE A 169 16.20 -5.57 -21.51
C ILE A 169 17.08 -4.88 -20.47
N PRO A 170 18.35 -5.34 -20.27
CA PRO A 170 19.26 -4.85 -19.24
C PRO A 170 19.26 -3.32 -19.15
N SER A 171 18.71 -2.80 -18.05
CA SER A 171 18.73 -1.36 -17.81
C SER A 171 20.15 -0.89 -17.50
N MET A 172 20.44 0.40 -17.72
CA MET A 172 21.75 0.99 -17.40
C MET A 172 22.18 0.74 -15.94
N ARG A 173 21.21 0.65 -15.02
CA ARG A 173 21.49 0.33 -13.62
C ARG A 173 21.96 -1.11 -13.44
N ILE A 174 21.31 -2.07 -14.10
CA ILE A 174 21.70 -3.49 -14.02
C ILE A 174 23.07 -3.71 -14.67
N LEU A 175 23.32 -3.08 -15.82
CA LEU A 175 24.61 -3.12 -16.49
C LEU A 175 25.71 -2.50 -15.63
N ALA A 176 25.46 -1.34 -15.03
CA ALA A 176 26.42 -0.70 -14.13
C ALA A 176 26.70 -1.55 -12.88
N GLU A 177 25.67 -2.10 -12.22
CA GLU A 177 25.85 -2.95 -11.03
C GLU A 177 26.66 -4.22 -11.33
N ALA A 178 26.54 -4.80 -12.53
CA ALA A 178 27.29 -6.00 -12.92
C ALA A 178 28.79 -5.72 -13.13
N GLU A 179 29.17 -4.47 -13.42
CA GLU A 179 30.53 -4.07 -13.77
C GLU A 179 31.26 -3.31 -12.64
N LEU A 180 30.54 -2.87 -11.60
CA LEU A 180 31.09 -2.07 -10.50
C LEU A 180 31.93 -2.92 -9.53
N ALA A 181 33.05 -2.36 -9.10
CA ALA A 181 33.82 -2.91 -7.98
C ALA A 181 33.05 -2.74 -6.66
N GLU A 182 33.22 -3.67 -5.72
CA GLU A 182 32.48 -3.70 -4.45
C GLU A 182 32.58 -2.38 -3.66
N ALA A 183 33.75 -1.74 -3.64
CA ALA A 183 33.98 -0.47 -2.93
C ALA A 183 33.21 0.70 -3.56
N GLU A 184 33.08 0.72 -4.90
CA GLU A 184 32.34 1.75 -5.63
C GLU A 184 30.83 1.57 -5.43
N TRP A 185 30.36 0.32 -5.49
CA TRP A 185 28.98 -0.02 -5.18
C TRP A 185 28.60 0.40 -3.74
N ALA A 186 29.46 0.11 -2.76
CA ALA A 186 29.24 0.49 -1.37
C ALA A 186 29.11 2.02 -1.21
N THR A 187 29.95 2.78 -1.92
CA THR A 187 29.93 4.25 -1.90
C THR A 187 28.64 4.79 -2.50
N GLN A 188 28.24 4.32 -3.70
CA GLN A 188 26.98 4.72 -4.33
C GLN A 188 25.77 4.35 -3.45
N ARG A 189 25.79 3.18 -2.81
CA ARG A 189 24.73 2.77 -1.90
C ARG A 189 24.62 3.69 -0.69
N TYR A 190 25.75 4.10 -0.12
CA TYR A 190 25.79 5.04 0.98
C TYR A 190 25.19 6.40 0.60
N GLU A 191 25.53 6.94 -0.57
CA GLU A 191 24.97 8.18 -1.09
C GLU A 191 23.45 8.10 -1.29
N GLN A 192 22.96 7.00 -1.87
CA GLN A 192 21.51 6.78 -2.04
C GLN A 192 20.76 6.76 -0.71
N LEU A 193 21.35 6.14 0.32
CA LEU A 193 20.78 6.11 1.66
C LEU A 193 20.72 7.51 2.27
N ASN A 194 21.75 8.33 2.11
CA ASN A 194 21.74 9.71 2.61
C ASN A 194 20.65 10.57 1.95
N LEU A 195 20.34 10.30 0.68
CA LEU A 195 19.32 11.03 -0.06
C LEU A 195 17.88 10.57 0.24
N ILE A 196 17.68 9.49 0.99
CA ILE A 196 16.33 8.95 1.23
C ILE A 196 15.47 9.92 2.04
N ASP A 197 16.06 10.57 3.04
CA ASP A 197 15.33 11.47 3.93
C ASP A 197 14.93 12.74 3.19
N ASP A 198 15.80 13.25 2.30
CA ASP A 198 15.50 14.34 1.39
C ASP A 198 14.34 13.99 0.43
N LYS A 199 14.34 12.76 -0.12
CA LYS A 199 13.24 12.29 -0.98
C LYS A 199 11.93 12.22 -0.21
N ARG A 200 11.96 11.70 1.02
CA ARG A 200 10.80 11.61 1.92
C ARG A 200 10.28 13.00 2.31
N LEU A 201 11.17 13.95 2.57
CA LEU A 201 10.80 15.33 2.86
C LEU A 201 10.18 16.03 1.64
N LYS A 202 10.74 15.83 0.44
CA LYS A 202 10.15 16.35 -0.81
C LYS A 202 8.76 15.78 -1.06
N ALA A 203 8.56 14.47 -0.83
CA ALA A 203 7.26 13.82 -0.96
C ALA A 203 6.22 14.39 0.01
N LEU A 204 6.61 14.64 1.28
CA LEU A 204 5.78 15.35 2.25
C LEU A 204 5.38 16.74 1.73
N CYS A 205 6.34 17.55 1.31
CA CYS A 205 6.08 18.90 0.82
C CYS A 205 5.17 18.91 -0.43
N HIS A 206 5.31 17.92 -1.33
CA HIS A 206 4.46 17.81 -2.51
C HIS A 206 2.99 17.58 -2.14
N GLY A 207 2.74 16.73 -1.15
CA GLY A 207 1.39 16.43 -0.64
C GLY A 207 0.69 17.59 0.05
N HIS A 208 1.42 18.64 0.48
CA HIS A 208 0.85 19.83 1.15
C HIS A 208 0.55 21.00 0.19
N LYS A 209 1.03 20.96 -1.07
CA LYS A 209 0.86 22.03 -2.06
C LYS A 209 -0.45 21.94 -2.86
N ARG A 210 -1.41 21.12 -2.42
CA ARG A 210 -2.73 20.94 -3.06
C ARG A 210 -3.85 21.06 -2.03
#